data_AF-A0A1H7Q1I3-F1
#
_entry.id   AF-A0A1H7Q1I3-F1
#
_cell.length_a   1.000
_cell.length_b   1.000
_cell.length_c   1.000
_cell.angle_alpha   90.00
_cell.angle_beta   90.00
_cell.angle_gamma   90.00
#
_symmetry.space_group_name_H-M   'P 1'
#
loop_
_entity.id
_entity.type
_entity.pdbx_description
1 polymer ?
#
loop_
_entity_poly.entity_id
_entity_poly.type
_entity_poly.pdbx_seq_one_letter_code
_entity_poly.pdbx_strand_id
1 'polypeptide(L)'
;MDHLAELRRQGFHQADDQPDPEGRVQFDSDLYRGIPDEVTIQVYAVDQQDLQREIIPTLEAVLPLIDEMVAGLGEIDADLAQIILLRGRLGLHFWSRRINNEFTAVYAHSDDRWVFQGFGEIFVDDQVRVDLLPKRPIR
;
A
#
# COMPACT_ATOMS: atom_id res chain seq x y z
N MET A 1 -3.76 12.33 -11.08
CA MET A 1 -5.18 12.47 -10.71
C MET A 1 -5.26 12.92 -9.25
N ASP A 2 -6.37 13.51 -8.81
CA ASP A 2 -6.51 13.92 -7.39
C ASP A 2 -7.12 12.76 -6.58
N HIS A 3 -6.25 11.85 -6.11
CA HIS A 3 -6.65 10.66 -5.37
C HIS A 3 -7.28 10.99 -4.02
N LEU A 4 -6.83 12.09 -3.38
CA LEU A 4 -7.33 12.50 -2.08
C LEU A 4 -8.76 13.07 -2.18
N ALA A 5 -9.02 13.92 -3.16
CA ALA A 5 -10.37 14.42 -3.41
C ALA A 5 -11.33 13.27 -3.74
N GLU A 6 -10.86 12.30 -4.52
CA GLU A 6 -11.65 11.12 -4.87
C GLU A 6 -11.94 10.23 -3.66
N LEU A 7 -10.94 9.96 -2.81
CA LEU A 7 -11.13 9.20 -1.56
C LEU A 7 -12.19 9.86 -0.67
N ARG A 8 -12.12 11.18 -0.51
CA ARG A 8 -13.10 11.94 0.30
C ARG A 8 -14.52 11.88 -0.27
N ARG A 9 -14.66 11.71 -1.59
CA ARG A 9 -15.93 11.57 -2.28
C ARG A 9 -16.53 10.18 -2.13
N GLN A 10 -15.72 9.15 -2.31
CA GLN A 10 -16.17 7.75 -2.31
C GLN A 10 -16.30 7.19 -0.88
N GLY A 11 -15.39 7.59 0.01
CA GLY A 11 -15.30 7.04 1.36
C GLY A 11 -14.84 5.59 1.37
N PHE A 12 -14.79 5.01 2.57
CA PHE A 12 -14.47 3.60 2.77
C PHE A 12 -15.72 2.76 2.97
N HIS A 13 -15.65 1.52 2.50
CA HIS A 13 -16.56 0.45 2.88
C HIS A 13 -15.75 -0.71 3.45
N GLN A 14 -16.33 -1.44 4.41
CA GLN A 14 -15.69 -2.63 4.95
C GLN A 14 -15.88 -3.78 3.95
N ALA A 15 -14.80 -4.51 3.65
CA ALA A 15 -14.87 -5.74 2.85
C ALA A 15 -15.49 -6.88 3.67
N ASP A 16 -16.12 -7.84 2.99
CA ASP A 16 -16.72 -9.03 3.62
C ASP A 16 -15.67 -10.13 3.86
N ASP A 17 -14.66 -9.80 4.65
CA ASP A 17 -13.54 -10.67 4.98
C ASP A 17 -13.50 -11.04 6.48
N GLN A 18 -12.88 -12.18 6.78
CA GLN A 18 -12.61 -12.54 8.17
C GLN A 18 -11.53 -11.61 8.74
N PRO A 19 -11.67 -11.18 10.01
CA PRO A 19 -10.62 -10.42 10.68
C PRO A 19 -9.29 -11.20 10.67
N ASP A 20 -8.19 -10.47 10.54
CA ASP A 20 -6.85 -11.03 10.69
C ASP A 20 -6.57 -11.48 12.14
N PRO A 21 -5.44 -12.16 12.43
CA PRO A 21 -5.11 -12.60 13.80
C PRO A 21 -4.97 -11.46 14.83
N GLU A 22 -4.81 -10.20 14.39
CA GLU A 22 -4.78 -9.01 15.23
C GLU A 22 -6.17 -8.36 15.38
N GLY A 23 -7.22 -8.95 14.78
CA GLY A 23 -8.59 -8.47 14.83
C GLY A 23 -8.88 -7.33 13.85
N ARG A 24 -8.00 -7.07 12.87
CA ARG A 24 -8.25 -6.04 11.84
C ARG A 24 -9.08 -6.59 10.72
N VAL A 25 -9.99 -5.78 10.21
CA VAL A 25 -10.76 -6.04 8.99
C VAL A 25 -10.27 -5.14 7.87
N GLN A 26 -10.53 -5.57 6.64
CA GLN A 26 -10.21 -4.81 5.44
C GLN A 26 -11.26 -3.71 5.19
N PHE A 27 -10.78 -2.53 4.83
CA PHE A 27 -11.57 -1.43 4.33
C PHE A 27 -11.07 -1.04 2.93
N ASP A 28 -12.00 -0.91 2.00
CA ASP A 28 -11.72 -0.58 0.61
C ASP A 28 -12.38 0.73 0.19
N SER A 29 -11.74 1.42 -0.75
CA SER A 29 -12.31 2.57 -1.44
C SER A 29 -11.98 2.49 -2.92
N ASP A 30 -13.00 2.41 -3.77
CA ASP A 30 -12.84 2.35 -5.22
C ASP A 30 -12.79 3.78 -5.78
N LEU A 31 -11.58 4.26 -6.03
CA LEU A 31 -11.36 5.55 -6.66
C LEU A 31 -11.69 5.47 -8.14
N TYR A 32 -12.35 6.50 -8.67
CA TYR A 32 -12.72 6.58 -10.08
C TYR A 32 -13.56 5.39 -10.54
N ARG A 33 -14.46 4.95 -9.67
CA ARG A 33 -15.32 3.79 -9.92
C ARG A 33 -16.01 3.83 -11.29
N GLY A 34 -15.87 2.76 -12.06
CA GLY A 34 -16.53 2.54 -13.35
C GLY A 34 -15.83 3.15 -14.56
N ILE A 35 -14.60 3.66 -14.42
CA ILE A 35 -13.77 4.09 -15.56
C ILE A 35 -12.51 3.21 -15.68
N PRO A 36 -11.82 3.20 -16.84
CA PRO A 36 -10.63 2.37 -17.02
C PRO A 36 -9.50 2.61 -16.03
N ASP A 37 -9.45 3.81 -15.42
CA ASP A 37 -8.43 4.21 -14.44
C ASP A 37 -8.90 4.02 -12.99
N GLU A 38 -9.81 3.07 -12.75
CA GLU A 38 -10.26 2.71 -11.41
C GLU A 38 -9.08 2.21 -10.56
N VAL A 39 -8.95 2.72 -9.33
CA VAL A 39 -7.89 2.35 -8.39
C VAL A 39 -8.52 2.04 -7.04
N THR A 40 -8.27 0.86 -6.49
CA THR A 40 -8.74 0.53 -5.15
C THR A 40 -7.70 0.96 -4.10
N ILE A 41 -8.12 1.69 -3.07
CA ILE A 41 -7.35 1.83 -1.83
C ILE A 41 -7.77 0.72 -0.88
N GLN A 42 -6.82 -0.10 -0.44
CA GLN A 42 -7.02 -1.19 0.52
C GLN A 42 -6.24 -0.91 1.80
N VAL A 43 -6.92 -0.90 2.94
CA VAL A 43 -6.33 -0.68 4.26
C VAL A 43 -6.93 -1.62 5.30
N TYR A 44 -6.28 -1.73 6.45
CA TYR A 44 -6.70 -2.60 7.54
C TYR A 44 -6.78 -1.84 8.86
N ALA A 45 -7.90 -1.97 9.55
CA ALA A 45 -8.13 -1.37 10.86
C ALA A 45 -9.06 -2.25 11.70
N VAL A 46 -9.06 -2.09 13.03
CA VAL A 46 -9.96 -2.87 13.90
C VAL A 46 -11.43 -2.49 13.66
N ASP A 47 -11.68 -1.20 13.44
CA ASP A 47 -13.00 -0.67 13.18
C ASP A 47 -12.91 0.70 12.46
N GLN A 48 -14.07 1.31 12.21
CA GLN A 48 -14.17 2.62 11.55
C GLN A 48 -13.50 3.73 12.37
N GLN A 49 -13.52 3.67 13.71
CA GLN A 49 -12.92 4.71 14.54
C GLN A 49 -11.40 4.64 14.48
N ASP A 50 -10.84 3.43 14.49
CA ASP A 50 -9.42 3.16 14.34
C ASP A 50 -8.93 3.56 12.93
N LEU A 51 -9.71 3.25 11.89
CA LEU A 51 -9.47 3.72 10.52
C LEU A 51 -9.31 5.26 10.49
N GLN A 52 -10.26 5.99 11.08
CA GLN A 52 -10.24 7.46 11.09
C GLN A 52 -9.06 8.04 11.88
N ARG A 53 -8.67 7.38 12.99
CA ARG A 53 -7.61 7.88 13.87
C ARG A 53 -6.21 7.59 13.36
N GLU A 54 -5.97 6.38 12.85
CA GLU A 54 -4.62 5.88 12.58
C GLU A 54 -4.30 5.88 11.08
N ILE A 55 -5.27 5.52 10.24
CA ILE A 55 -5.02 5.27 8.81
C ILE A 55 -5.28 6.51 7.96
N ILE A 56 -6.42 7.17 8.15
CA ILE A 56 -6.80 8.34 7.34
C ILE A 56 -5.72 9.43 7.33
N PRO A 57 -5.13 9.85 8.46
CA PRO A 57 -4.09 10.89 8.43
C PRO A 57 -2.89 10.51 7.56
N THR A 58 -2.51 9.23 7.56
CA THR A 58 -1.43 8.70 6.73
C THR A 58 -1.81 8.73 5.25
N LEU A 59 -3.05 8.34 4.91
CA LEU A 59 -3.56 8.42 3.55
C LEU A 59 -3.62 9.87 3.05
N GLU A 60 -4.09 10.80 3.87
CA GLU A 60 -4.15 12.23 3.50
C GLU A 60 -2.76 12.80 3.20
N ALA A 61 -1.72 12.32 3.88
CA ALA A 61 -0.34 12.72 3.63
C ALA A 61 0.26 12.08 2.36
N VAL A 62 -0.06 10.81 2.07
CA VAL A 62 0.60 10.07 0.98
C VAL A 62 -0.12 10.14 -0.36
N LEU A 63 -1.45 10.23 -0.39
CA LEU A 63 -2.22 10.24 -1.64
C LEU A 63 -1.84 11.37 -2.61
N PRO A 64 -1.50 12.59 -2.16
CA PRO A 64 -0.98 13.64 -3.04
C PRO A 64 0.35 13.31 -3.72
N LEU A 65 1.09 12.31 -3.22
CA LEU A 65 2.42 11.94 -3.71
C LEU A 65 2.40 10.76 -4.69
N ILE A 66 1.27 10.05 -4.82
CA ILE A 66 1.20 8.78 -5.56
C ILE A 66 1.64 8.93 -7.01
N ASP A 67 1.19 9.98 -7.71
CA ASP A 67 1.57 10.19 -9.11
C ASP A 67 3.09 10.42 -9.26
N GLU A 68 3.71 11.15 -8.32
CA GLU A 68 5.17 11.35 -8.29
C GLU A 68 5.90 10.04 -7.98
N MET A 69 5.40 9.25 -7.04
CA MET A 69 5.97 7.95 -6.68
C MET A 69 5.90 6.98 -7.86
N VAL A 70 4.77 6.93 -8.59
CA VAL A 70 4.61 6.12 -9.82
C VAL A 70 5.60 6.59 -10.89
N ALA A 71 5.68 7.90 -11.15
CA ALA A 71 6.63 8.45 -12.12
C ALA A 71 8.10 8.15 -11.73
N GLY A 72 8.41 8.14 -10.44
CA GLY A 72 9.73 7.81 -9.90
C GLY A 72 10.18 6.37 -10.14
N LEU A 73 9.27 5.45 -10.47
CA LEU A 73 9.60 4.08 -10.88
C LEU A 73 10.18 4.00 -12.29
N GLY A 74 10.11 5.07 -13.07
CA GLY A 74 10.54 5.14 -14.46
C GLY A 74 9.46 4.70 -15.44
N GLU A 75 9.85 4.43 -16.69
CA GLU A 75 8.94 3.96 -17.72
C GLU A 75 8.51 2.52 -17.45
N ILE A 76 7.32 2.34 -16.90
CA ILE A 76 6.66 1.05 -16.72
C ILE A 76 5.44 0.95 -17.64
N ASP A 77 5.28 -0.20 -18.31
CA ASP A 77 4.12 -0.46 -19.18
C ASP A 77 3.02 -1.21 -18.40
N ALA A 78 2.52 -0.54 -17.36
CA ALA A 78 1.56 -1.08 -16.42
C ALA A 78 0.64 0.01 -15.88
N ASP A 79 -0.57 -0.37 -15.51
CA ASP A 79 -1.56 0.50 -14.89
C ASP A 79 -1.56 0.30 -13.38
N LEU A 80 -1.60 1.40 -12.62
CA LEU A 80 -1.81 1.33 -11.18
C LEU A 80 -3.22 0.81 -10.94
N ALA A 81 -3.34 -0.32 -10.25
CA ALA A 81 -4.63 -0.95 -9.96
C ALA A 81 -5.01 -0.78 -8.49
N GLN A 82 -4.02 -0.76 -7.59
CA GLN A 82 -4.29 -0.71 -6.15
C GLN A 82 -3.23 0.07 -5.37
N ILE A 83 -3.69 0.75 -4.32
CA ILE A 83 -2.86 1.38 -3.29
C ILE A 83 -3.15 0.67 -1.97
N ILE A 84 -2.14 0.03 -1.39
CA ILE A 84 -2.29 -0.77 -0.18
C ILE A 84 -1.49 -0.12 0.95
N LEU A 85 -2.12 0.18 2.09
CA LEU A 85 -1.42 0.65 3.29
C LEU A 85 -1.53 -0.40 4.39
N LEU A 86 -0.42 -1.04 4.71
CA LEU A 86 -0.36 -2.14 5.67
C LEU A 86 0.86 -2.01 6.57
N ARG A 87 0.66 -1.96 7.89
CA ARG A 87 1.73 -1.98 8.91
C ARG A 87 2.87 -0.99 8.63
N GLY A 88 2.54 0.23 8.22
CA GLY A 88 3.51 1.29 7.93
C GLY A 88 4.25 1.15 6.58
N ARG A 89 3.82 0.21 5.73
CA ARG A 89 4.29 0.03 4.36
C ARG A 89 3.21 0.45 3.38
N LEU A 90 3.63 1.07 2.28
CA LEU A 90 2.78 1.45 1.17
C LEU A 90 3.12 0.58 -0.03
N GLY A 91 2.11 -0.06 -0.61
CA GLY A 91 2.21 -0.85 -1.82
C GLY A 91 1.49 -0.16 -2.95
N LEU A 92 2.17 0.02 -4.07
CA LEU A 92 1.56 0.43 -5.33
C LEU A 92 1.53 -0.81 -6.21
N HIS A 93 0.34 -1.38 -6.39
CA HIS A 93 0.14 -2.61 -7.14
C HIS A 93 -0.28 -2.29 -8.58
N PHE A 94 0.37 -2.95 -9.53
CA PHE A 94 0.23 -2.67 -10.94
C PHE A 94 -0.21 -3.91 -11.72
N TRP A 95 -1.05 -3.66 -12.72
CA TRP A 95 -1.40 -4.63 -13.76
C TRP A 95 -0.62 -4.33 -15.04
N SER A 96 0.16 -5.30 -15.53
CA SER A 96 0.92 -5.11 -16.77
C SER A 96 0.00 -5.12 -18.00
N ARG A 97 0.20 -4.17 -18.91
CA ARG A 97 -0.66 -4.00 -20.10
C ARG A 97 -0.43 -5.05 -21.18
N ARG A 98 0.79 -5.61 -21.25
CA ARG A 98 1.21 -6.53 -22.33
C ARG A 98 1.36 -7.96 -21.89
N ILE A 99 1.69 -8.17 -20.63
CA ILE A 99 1.90 -9.48 -20.04
C ILE A 99 0.82 -9.61 -18.98
N ASN A 100 0.07 -10.71 -18.98
CA ASN A 100 -0.93 -10.99 -17.94
C ASN A 100 -0.23 -11.29 -16.61
N ASN A 101 0.32 -10.24 -15.99
CA ASN A 101 1.17 -10.29 -14.82
C ASN A 101 0.93 -9.06 -13.96
N GLU A 102 1.14 -9.22 -12.66
CA GLU A 102 0.96 -8.20 -11.65
C GLU A 102 2.23 -8.05 -10.81
N PHE A 103 2.46 -6.87 -10.26
CA PHE A 103 3.61 -6.62 -9.39
C PHE A 103 3.35 -5.43 -8.47
N THR A 104 4.04 -5.39 -7.33
CA THR A 104 3.86 -4.34 -6.33
C THR A 104 5.19 -3.63 -6.06
N ALA A 105 5.21 -2.32 -6.22
CA ALA A 105 6.27 -1.46 -5.72
C ALA A 105 6.03 -1.19 -4.23
N VAL A 106 7.01 -1.49 -3.38
CA VAL A 106 6.86 -1.32 -1.93
C VAL A 106 7.69 -0.16 -1.42
N TYR A 107 7.06 0.66 -0.58
CA TYR A 107 7.66 1.80 0.09
C TYR A 107 7.53 1.64 1.60
N ALA A 108 8.53 2.12 2.33
CA ALA A 108 8.52 2.20 3.79
C ALA A 108 8.62 3.65 4.24
N HIS A 109 7.96 3.99 5.34
CA HIS A 109 8.06 5.32 5.93
C HIS A 109 9.34 5.46 6.77
N SER A 110 10.20 6.41 6.44
CA SER A 110 11.47 6.72 7.12
C SER A 110 11.72 8.22 7.10
N ASP A 111 11.99 8.82 8.26
CA ASP A 111 12.29 10.26 8.43
C ASP A 111 11.31 11.17 7.66
N ASP A 112 10.00 11.00 7.94
CA ASP A 112 8.89 11.76 7.33
C ASP A 112 8.79 11.64 5.80
N ARG A 113 9.37 10.57 5.22
CA ARG A 113 9.34 10.32 3.78
C ARG A 113 9.04 8.86 3.47
N TRP A 114 8.38 8.65 2.34
CA TRP A 114 8.18 7.32 1.77
C TRP A 114 9.36 6.95 0.88
N VAL A 115 10.08 5.90 1.24
CA VAL A 115 11.30 5.45 0.56
C VAL A 115 11.04 4.13 -0.15
N PHE A 116 11.29 4.10 -1.46
CA PHE A 116 11.18 2.90 -2.28
C PHE A 116 12.14 1.81 -1.79
N GLN A 117 11.61 0.62 -1.51
CA GLN A 117 12.37 -0.54 -1.04
C GLN A 117 12.63 -1.56 -2.16
N GLY A 118 11.82 -1.55 -3.21
CA GLY A 118 11.90 -2.52 -4.31
C GLY A 118 10.54 -3.06 -4.71
N PHE A 119 10.55 -3.97 -5.67
CA PHE A 119 9.36 -4.75 -6.06
C PHE A 119 9.27 -6.03 -5.25
N GLY A 120 8.10 -6.38 -4.74
CA GLY A 120 7.91 -7.57 -3.92
C GLY A 120 6.54 -7.69 -3.28
N GLU A 121 6.42 -8.53 -2.26
CA GLU A 121 5.16 -8.77 -1.55
C GLU A 121 4.98 -7.77 -0.39
N ILE A 122 3.80 -7.16 -0.32
CA ILE A 122 3.46 -6.22 0.78
C ILE A 122 3.01 -6.93 2.06
N PHE A 123 2.44 -8.13 1.93
CA PHE A 123 1.86 -8.89 3.04
C PHE A 123 2.88 -9.72 3.83
N VAL A 124 4.14 -9.77 3.38
CA VAL A 124 5.19 -10.50 4.10
C VAL A 124 5.70 -9.65 5.26
N ASP A 125 5.64 -10.22 6.47
CA ASP A 125 6.29 -9.65 7.64
C ASP A 125 7.81 -9.64 7.46
N ASP A 126 8.46 -8.51 7.74
CA ASP A 126 9.92 -8.35 7.82
C ASP A 126 10.53 -9.11 9.03
N GLN A 127 10.02 -10.31 9.36
CA GLN A 127 10.63 -11.20 10.36
C GLN A 127 11.89 -11.93 9.85
N VAL A 128 12.43 -11.55 8.68
CA VAL A 128 13.72 -12.07 8.20
C VAL A 128 14.81 -10.98 8.26
N ARG A 129 14.90 -10.27 9.39
CA ARG A 129 16.24 -9.90 9.88
C ARG A 129 16.81 -11.10 10.61
N VAL A 130 17.31 -12.08 9.85
CA VAL A 130 18.24 -13.05 10.41
C VAL A 130 19.47 -12.23 10.78
N ASP A 131 19.66 -12.03 12.07
CA ASP A 131 20.91 -11.61 12.68
C ASP A 131 22.04 -12.50 12.13
N LEU A 132 22.73 -12.03 11.08
CA LEU A 132 24.05 -12.51 10.74
C LEU A 132 25.02 -11.98 11.80
N LEU A 133 24.91 -12.51 13.01
CA LEU A 133 25.94 -12.39 14.03
C LEU A 133 27.26 -12.92 13.44
N PRO A 134 28.38 -12.18 13.55
CA PRO A 134 29.66 -12.69 13.13
C PRO A 134 30.02 -13.90 13.99
N LYS A 135 30.24 -15.05 13.33
CA LYS A 135 30.80 -16.24 13.99
C LYS A 135 32.12 -15.84 14.65
N ARG A 136 32.18 -15.88 15.98
CA ARG A 136 33.42 -15.73 16.74
C ARG A 136 34.42 -16.79 16.28
N PRO A 137 35.73 -16.48 16.22
CA PRO A 137 36.72 -17.48 15.86
C PRO A 137 36.85 -18.49 17.00
N ILE A 138 36.79 -19.77 16.65
CA ILE A 138 37.13 -20.87 17.55
C ILE A 138 38.66 -20.80 17.75
N ARG A 139 39.09 -20.77 19.01
CA ARG A 139 40.50 -20.87 19.41
C ARG A 139 41.02 -22.29 19.18
#